data_AF-A0A533UG61-F1
#
_entry.id   AF-A0A533UG61-F1
#
_cell.length_a   1.000
_cell.length_b   1.000
_cell.length_c   1.000
_cell.angle_alpha   90.00
_cell.angle_beta   90.00
_cell.angle_gamma   90.00
#
_symmetry.space_group_name_H-M   'P 1'
#
loop_
_entity.id
_entity.type
_entity.pdbx_description
1 polymer ?
#
loop_
_entity_poly.entity_id
_entity_poly.type
_entity_poly.pdbx_seq_one_letter_code
_entity_poly.pdbx_strand_id
1 'polypeptide(L)'
;MEEGTPTGFLRTIISKAEVYIPQVPKPKKKIPLQVRLMWCGLALFIYMIMGQTPLYGATVPAFDFLAFARVIFASQQGTLIELGIGPIVTA
;
A
#
# COMPACT_ATOMS: atom_id res chain seq x y z
N MET A 1 -35.27 18.78 -6.75
CA MET A 1 -35.18 19.03 -5.30
C MET A 1 -35.34 17.69 -4.61
N GLU A 2 -34.26 16.93 -4.44
CA GLU A 2 -34.29 15.65 -3.71
C GLU A 2 -33.17 15.67 -2.65
N GLU A 3 -33.35 16.50 -1.63
CA GLU A 3 -32.51 16.54 -0.43
C GLU A 3 -32.92 15.46 0.57
N GLY A 4 -33.01 14.21 0.13
CA GLY A 4 -33.54 13.11 0.95
C GLY A 4 -32.80 11.78 0.82
N THR A 5 -31.70 11.70 0.06
CA THR A 5 -30.97 10.43 -0.12
C THR A 5 -29.80 10.31 0.85
N PRO A 6 -29.69 9.19 1.62
CA PRO A 6 -28.60 8.96 2.58
C PRO A 6 -27.20 9.01 1.93
N THR A 7 -27.14 8.86 0.62
CA THR A 7 -25.94 8.97 -0.21
C THR A 7 -25.32 10.38 -0.20
N GLY A 8 -26.13 11.44 -0.09
CA GLY A 8 -25.65 12.82 -0.07
C GLY A 8 -24.87 13.14 1.22
N PHE A 9 -25.41 12.71 2.37
CA PHE A 9 -24.77 12.86 3.67
C PHE A 9 -23.49 12.02 3.79
N LEU A 10 -23.51 10.78 3.29
CA LEU A 10 -22.33 9.91 3.22
C LEU A 10 -21.20 10.55 2.40
N ARG A 11 -21.51 11.15 1.24
CA ARG A 11 -20.51 11.85 0.41
C ARG A 11 -19.84 13.02 1.15
N THR A 12 -20.60 13.79 1.93
CA THR A 12 -20.05 14.93 2.69
C THR A 12 -19.13 14.49 3.83
N ILE A 13 -19.39 13.34 4.45
CA ILE A 13 -18.51 12.76 5.48
C ILE A 13 -17.24 12.22 4.83
N ILE A 14 -17.37 11.49 3.72
CA ILE A 14 -16.24 10.92 2.99
C ILE A 14 -15.31 12.02 2.46
N SER A 15 -15.86 13.09 1.87
CA SER A 15 -15.05 14.20 1.35
C SER A 15 -14.32 14.98 2.45
N LYS A 16 -14.86 15.03 3.68
CA LYS A 16 -14.14 15.57 4.84
C LYS A 16 -13.02 14.64 5.34
N ALA A 17 -13.21 13.33 5.22
CA ALA A 17 -12.21 12.34 5.61
C ALA A 17 -11.05 12.24 4.59
N GLU A 18 -11.33 12.45 3.30
CA GLU A 18 -10.35 12.35 2.21
C GLU A 18 -9.15 13.30 2.41
N VAL A 19 -9.35 14.47 3.04
CA VAL A 19 -8.28 15.45 3.32
C VAL A 19 -7.19 14.88 4.23
N TYR A 20 -7.51 13.91 5.08
CA TYR A 20 -6.55 13.32 6.02
C TYR A 20 -5.66 12.25 5.40
N ILE A 21 -6.01 11.74 4.21
CA ILE A 21 -5.18 10.76 3.51
C ILE A 21 -4.26 11.52 2.55
N PRO A 22 -2.95 11.62 2.85
CA PRO A 22 -2.02 12.32 1.97
C PRO A 22 -1.91 11.59 0.63
N GLN A 23 -2.21 12.30 -0.46
CA GLN A 23 -2.07 11.80 -1.83
C GLN A 23 -0.87 12.45 -2.53
N VAL A 24 -0.15 11.67 -3.33
CA VAL A 24 0.98 12.18 -4.12
C VAL A 24 0.44 12.88 -5.39
N PRO A 25 0.68 14.19 -5.58
CA PRO A 25 0.18 14.90 -6.76
C PRO A 25 0.90 14.47 -8.04
N LYS A 26 0.19 14.51 -9.17
CA LYS A 26 0.77 14.19 -10.48
C LYS A 26 1.89 15.19 -10.84
N PRO A 27 3.00 14.75 -11.46
CA PRO A 27 4.07 15.64 -11.86
C PRO A 27 3.58 16.71 -12.85
N LYS A 28 3.89 17.98 -12.56
CA LYS A 28 3.54 19.13 -13.43
C LYS A 28 4.31 19.14 -14.76
N LYS A 29 5.45 18.45 -14.81
CA LYS A 29 6.33 18.34 -15.99
C LYS A 29 6.49 16.88 -16.40
N LYS A 30 6.66 16.63 -17.69
CA LYS A 30 6.99 15.30 -18.21
C LYS A 30 8.39 14.91 -17.71
N ILE A 31 8.44 13.87 -16.91
CA ILE A 31 9.69 13.29 -16.39
C ILE A 31 10.29 12.39 -17.47
N PRO A 32 11.59 12.52 -17.81
CA PRO A 32 12.26 11.63 -18.77
C PRO A 32 12.31 10.19 -18.26
N LEU A 33 12.41 9.22 -19.19
CA LEU A 33 12.39 7.79 -18.87
C LEU A 33 13.49 7.38 -17.88
N GLN A 34 14.69 7.93 -18.03
CA GLN A 34 15.84 7.64 -17.16
C GLN A 34 15.55 7.98 -15.69
N VAL A 35 14.93 9.14 -15.43
CA VAL A 35 14.59 9.57 -14.06
C VAL A 35 13.48 8.68 -13.50
N ARG A 36 12.48 8.28 -14.29
CA ARG A 36 11.44 7.33 -13.85
C ARG A 36 12.05 6.00 -13.44
N LEU A 37 13.00 5.48 -14.22
CA LEU A 37 13.66 4.21 -13.93
C LEU A 37 14.48 4.30 -12.62
N MET A 38 15.16 5.42 -12.37
CA MET A 38 15.84 5.67 -11.10
C MET A 38 14.88 5.66 -9.91
N TRP A 39 13.71 6.30 -10.02
CA TRP A 39 12.70 6.28 -8.95
C TRP A 39 12.12 4.88 -8.71
N CYS A 40 11.88 4.10 -9.77
CA CYS A 40 11.47 2.71 -9.65
C CYS A 40 12.55 1.87 -8.94
N GLY A 41 13.81 2.06 -9.31
CA GLY A 41 14.94 1.38 -8.67
C GLY A 41 15.06 1.74 -7.19
N LEU A 42 14.89 3.01 -6.84
CA LEU A 42 14.89 3.46 -5.44
C LEU A 42 13.76 2.82 -4.63
N ALA A 43 12.53 2.81 -5.18
CA ALA A 43 11.38 2.18 -4.52
C ALA A 43 11.60 0.68 -4.31
N LEU A 44 12.17 -0.02 -5.31
CA LEU A 44 12.53 -1.43 -5.20
C LEU A 44 13.62 -1.67 -4.15
N PHE A 45 14.61 -0.79 -4.05
CA PHE A 45 15.66 -0.91 -3.06
C PHE A 45 15.11 -0.77 -1.63
N ILE A 46 14.24 0.22 -1.40
CA ILE A 46 13.54 0.39 -0.12
C ILE A 46 12.68 -0.84 0.18
N TYR A 47 11.97 -1.38 -0.81
CA TYR A 47 11.19 -2.61 -0.67
C TYR A 47 12.03 -3.79 -0.19
N MET A 48 13.22 -3.98 -0.80
CA MET A 48 14.14 -5.05 -0.43
C MET A 48 14.61 -4.94 1.03
N ILE A 49 14.96 -3.72 1.47
CA ILE A 49 15.39 -3.48 2.86
C ILE A 49 14.26 -3.80 3.84
N MET A 50 13.02 -3.41 3.53
CA MET A 50 11.86 -3.72 4.37
C MET A 50 11.59 -5.22 4.46
N GLY A 51 11.82 -5.97 3.37
CA GLY A 51 11.75 -7.44 3.36
C GLY A 51 12.83 -8.13 4.20
N GLN A 52 14.00 -7.52 4.35
CA GLN A 52 15.06 -8.10 5.20
C GLN A 52 14.96 -7.69 6.66
N THR A 53 14.20 -6.64 6.98
CA THR A 53 14.08 -6.12 8.33
C THR A 53 13.04 -6.93 9.11
N PRO A 54 13.45 -7.68 10.16
CA PRO A 54 12.53 -8.50 10.93
C PRO A 54 11.57 -7.62 11.74
N LEU A 55 10.33 -8.07 11.85
CA LEU A 55 9.31 -7.42 12.66
C LEU A 55 9.58 -7.69 14.14
N TYR A 56 9.64 -6.63 14.94
CA TYR A 56 9.92 -6.74 16.37
C TYR A 56 8.83 -7.54 17.09
N GLY A 57 9.21 -8.63 17.76
CA GLY A 57 8.27 -9.49 18.50
C GLY A 57 7.53 -10.54 17.68
N ALA A 58 7.82 -10.67 16.38
CA ALA A 58 7.22 -11.72 15.55
C ALA A 58 7.92 -13.07 15.76
N THR A 59 7.19 -14.07 16.25
CA THR A 59 7.61 -15.48 16.20
C THR A 59 7.25 -16.04 14.84
N VAL A 60 8.20 -16.64 14.12
CA VAL A 60 7.93 -17.29 12.83
C VAL A 60 7.37 -18.69 13.10
N PRO A 61 6.05 -18.96 12.93
CA PRO A 61 5.53 -20.31 13.06
C PRO A 61 6.09 -21.17 11.92
N ALA A 62 6.44 -22.43 12.23
CA ALA A 62 7.04 -23.35 11.27
C ALA A 62 6.11 -23.76 10.10
N PHE A 63 4.82 -23.42 10.18
CA PHE A 63 3.81 -23.77 9.19
C PHE A 63 3.15 -22.52 8.63
N ASP A 64 3.36 -22.27 7.33
CA ASP A 64 2.80 -21.14 6.61
C ASP A 64 1.63 -21.57 5.71
N PHE A 65 0.42 -21.58 6.26
CA PHE A 65 -0.80 -21.88 5.51
C PHE A 65 -1.06 -20.89 4.35
N LEU A 66 -0.49 -19.68 4.44
CA LEU A 66 -0.71 -18.61 3.46
C LEU A 66 0.39 -18.53 2.41
N ALA A 67 1.31 -19.49 2.33
CA ALA A 67 2.45 -19.45 1.40
C ALA A 67 2.03 -19.11 -0.05
N PHE A 68 0.92 -19.65 -0.54
CA PHE A 68 0.38 -19.31 -1.87
C PHE A 68 -0.13 -17.87 -1.97
N ALA A 69 -0.83 -17.38 -0.95
CA ALA A 69 -1.31 -16.00 -0.90
C ALA A 69 -0.15 -15.00 -0.81
N ARG A 70 0.96 -15.36 -0.16
CA ARG A 70 2.16 -14.50 -0.04
C ARG A 70 2.88 -14.28 -1.36
N VAL A 71 2.88 -15.29 -2.24
CA VAL A 71 3.40 -15.12 -3.61
C VAL A 71 2.60 -14.05 -4.37
N ILE A 72 1.28 -14.03 -4.18
CA ILE A 72 0.39 -13.05 -4.82
C ILE A 72 0.55 -11.66 -4.17
N PHE A 73 0.62 -11.60 -2.84
CA PHE A 73 0.75 -10.33 -2.11
C PHE A 73 2.19 -9.82 -2.00
N ALA A 74 3.15 -10.53 -2.61
CA ALA A 74 4.58 -10.28 -2.53
C ALA A 74 5.10 -10.16 -1.07
N SER A 75 4.44 -10.81 -0.11
CA SER A 75 4.66 -10.56 1.31
C SER A 75 5.64 -11.56 1.95
N GLN A 76 6.30 -11.16 3.05
CA GLN A 76 7.26 -11.99 3.78
C GLN A 76 6.95 -11.97 5.28
N GLN A 77 6.60 -13.11 5.87
CA GLN A 77 6.24 -13.17 7.30
C GLN A 77 7.42 -12.91 8.23
N GLY A 78 7.12 -12.24 9.32
CA GLY A 78 8.13 -11.84 10.30
C GLY A 78 9.00 -10.69 9.81
N THR A 79 8.57 -9.94 8.78
CA THR A 79 9.26 -8.77 8.24
C THR A 79 8.32 -7.56 8.22
N LEU A 80 8.84 -6.36 7.94
CA LEU A 80 7.99 -5.18 7.79
C LEU A 80 6.97 -5.28 6.65
N ILE A 81 7.15 -6.21 5.70
CA ILE A 81 6.24 -6.47 4.59
C ILE A 81 5.40 -7.74 4.79
N GLU A 82 5.03 -8.06 6.04
CA GLU A 82 4.25 -9.26 6.37
C GLU A 82 2.94 -9.39 5.58
N LEU A 83 2.22 -8.28 5.38
CA LEU A 83 1.00 -8.24 4.56
C LEU A 83 1.27 -7.86 3.09
N GLY A 84 2.45 -7.35 2.76
CA GLY A 84 2.82 -6.91 1.41
C GLY A 84 1.79 -5.95 0.79
N ILE A 85 1.31 -6.27 -0.42
CA ILE A 85 0.25 -5.51 -1.10
C ILE A 85 -1.17 -5.96 -0.72
N GLY A 86 -1.32 -6.90 0.21
CA GLY A 86 -2.60 -7.48 0.62
C GLY A 86 -3.71 -6.44 0.84
N PRO A 87 -3.49 -5.41 1.69
CA PRO A 87 -4.50 -4.40 1.96
C PRO A 87 -4.96 -3.60 0.72
N ILE A 88 -4.09 -3.42 -0.27
CA ILE A 88 -4.39 -2.68 -1.51
C ILE A 88 -5.23 -3.52 -2.46
N VAL A 89 -4.99 -4.83 -2.52
CA VAL A 89 -5.70 -5.75 -3.42
C VAL A 89 -7.08 -6.12 -2.88
N THR A 90 -7.26 -6.07 -1.55
CA THR A 90 -8.53 -6.44 -0.88
C THR A 90 -9.50 -5.28 -0.66
N ALA A 91 -9.02 -4.03 -0.73
CA ALA A 91 -9.86 -2.83 -0.56
C ALA A 91 -10.68 -2.54 -1.82
#